data_AF-A0AAJ2J424-F1
#
_entry.id   AF-A0AAJ2J424-F1
#
_cell.length_a   1.000
_cell.length_b   1.000
_cell.length_c   1.000
_cell.angle_alpha   90.00
_cell.angle_beta   90.00
_cell.angle_gamma   90.00
#
_symmetry.space_group_name_H-M   'P 1'
#
loop_
_entity.id
_entity.type
_entity.pdbx_description
1 polymer ?
#
loop_
_entity_poly.entity_id
_entity_poly.type
_entity_poly.pdbx_seq_one_letter_code
_entity_poly.pdbx_strand_id
1 'polypeptide(L)'
;MLAQHFYLIRTAVIALLLLFLPVIYSAEARQLLELEPESEPSLESLSQSTQTAPLPLGTLLDSEGKPINLPNQEQSSFEYSAPTLTPTEPSKTTKSTNATQSTKATKSKKLSRKQQLASREHVANDPNCRWLDKRMDQLEAQLGGKQVNATTHQADELSARQKEWQCLKCGAEGPAQNDHSNCQYRR
;
A
#
# COMPACT_ATOMS: atom_id res chain seq x y z
N MET A 1 22.99 -50.16 16.43
CA MET A 1 22.31 -49.35 17.47
C MET A 1 21.82 -48.00 16.94
N LEU A 2 22.68 -47.15 16.37
CA LEU A 2 22.30 -45.80 15.88
C LEU A 2 21.25 -45.79 14.74
N ALA A 3 21.40 -46.66 13.73
CA ALA A 3 20.48 -46.72 12.59
C ALA A 3 19.04 -47.07 12.98
N GLN A 4 18.86 -47.88 14.02
CA GLN A 4 17.55 -48.29 14.52
C GLN A 4 16.86 -47.16 15.29
N HIS A 5 17.63 -46.34 16.02
CA HIS A 5 17.10 -45.11 16.62
C HIS A 5 16.64 -44.11 15.58
N PHE A 6 17.40 -43.91 14.49
CA PHE A 6 16.96 -43.01 13.41
C PHE A 6 15.69 -43.49 12.71
N TYR A 7 15.51 -44.80 12.55
CA TYR A 7 14.30 -45.37 11.98
C TYR A 7 13.08 -45.14 12.88
N LEU A 8 13.22 -45.38 14.19
CA LEU A 8 12.15 -45.16 15.17
C LEU A 8 11.75 -43.68 15.31
N ILE A 9 12.72 -42.76 15.22
CA ILE A 9 12.44 -41.32 15.25
C ILE A 9 11.68 -40.89 13.99
N ARG A 10 12.07 -41.39 12.81
CA ARG A 10 11.38 -41.08 11.55
C ARG A 10 9.94 -41.58 11.54
N THR A 11 9.69 -42.80 12.01
CA THR A 11 8.32 -43.35 12.07
C THR A 11 7.45 -42.60 13.08
N ALA A 12 8.01 -42.20 14.23
CA ALA A 12 7.29 -41.41 15.22
C ALA A 12 6.89 -40.02 14.69
N VAL A 13 7.78 -39.33 13.96
CA VAL A 13 7.48 -38.01 13.36
C VAL A 13 6.41 -38.10 12.27
N ILE A 14 6.44 -39.13 11.43
CA ILE A 14 5.42 -39.34 10.39
C ILE A 14 4.06 -39.64 11.02
N ALA A 15 4.02 -40.50 12.05
CA ALA A 15 2.78 -40.81 12.77
C ALA A 15 2.20 -39.55 13.46
N LEU A 16 3.06 -38.70 14.05
CA LEU A 16 2.65 -37.44 14.64
C LEU A 16 2.03 -36.51 13.59
N LEU A 17 2.67 -36.35 12.42
CA LEU A 17 2.15 -35.51 11.33
C LEU A 17 0.77 -36.01 10.83
N LEU A 18 0.60 -37.33 10.68
CA LEU A 18 -0.68 -37.93 10.27
C LEU A 18 -1.82 -37.70 11.29
N LEU A 19 -1.50 -37.59 12.58
CA LEU A 19 -2.49 -37.28 13.61
C LEU A 19 -2.92 -35.81 13.64
N PHE A 20 -2.07 -34.87 13.19
CA PHE A 20 -2.38 -33.44 13.17
C PHE A 20 -3.03 -32.95 11.85
N LEU A 21 -2.91 -33.72 10.76
CA LEU A 21 -3.58 -33.45 9.48
C LEU A 21 -5.12 -33.25 9.55
N PRO A 22 -5.91 -34.05 10.31
CA PRO A 22 -7.36 -33.84 10.40
C PRO A 22 -7.77 -32.62 11.25
N VAL A 23 -6.90 -32.14 12.16
CA VAL A 23 -7.20 -30.96 13.00
C VAL A 23 -7.13 -29.67 12.19
N ILE A 24 -6.20 -29.59 11.23
CA ILE A 24 -6.03 -28.42 10.36
C ILE A 24 -7.16 -28.37 9.30
N TYR A 25 -7.56 -29.52 8.75
CA TYR A 25 -8.65 -29.60 7.77
C TYR A 25 -10.04 -29.27 8.35
N SER A 26 -10.28 -29.54 9.64
CA SER A 26 -11.56 -29.24 10.28
C SER A 26 -11.76 -27.76 10.58
N ALA A 27 -10.70 -26.94 10.61
CA ALA A 27 -10.80 -25.51 10.86
C ALA A 27 -11.33 -24.75 9.62
N GLU A 28 -10.98 -25.22 8.42
CA GLU A 28 -11.35 -24.58 7.15
C GLU A 28 -12.74 -25.02 6.66
N ALA A 29 -13.16 -26.25 6.99
CA ALA A 29 -14.47 -26.78 6.63
C ALA A 29 -15.65 -26.20 7.44
N ARG A 30 -15.41 -25.43 8.50
CA ARG A 30 -16.48 -24.79 9.31
C ARG A 30 -16.90 -23.41 8.80
N GLN A 31 -16.26 -22.87 7.76
CA GLN A 31 -16.64 -21.56 7.20
C GLN A 31 -17.52 -21.64 5.94
N LEU A 32 -17.77 -22.81 5.36
CA LEU A 32 -18.47 -22.94 4.07
C LEU A 32 -19.90 -23.51 4.13
N LEU A 33 -20.48 -23.69 5.33
CA LEU A 33 -21.81 -24.29 5.50
C LEU A 33 -22.61 -23.58 6.60
N GLU A 34 -22.82 -22.28 6.47
CA GLU A 34 -23.93 -21.60 7.15
C GLU A 34 -24.52 -20.56 6.19
N LEU A 35 -25.33 -21.06 5.25
CA LEU A 35 -26.13 -20.27 4.33
C LEU A 35 -27.59 -20.29 4.86
N GLU A 36 -28.06 -19.09 5.22
CA GLU A 36 -29.46 -18.67 5.48
C GLU A 36 -30.19 -19.21 6.73
N PRO A 37 -31.21 -18.49 7.28
CA PRO A 37 -31.96 -17.33 6.72
C PRO A 37 -32.14 -16.12 7.67
N GLU A 38 -32.77 -15.08 7.12
CA GLU A 38 -33.38 -13.88 7.74
C GLU A 38 -33.41 -13.75 9.28
N SER A 39 -32.93 -12.60 9.78
CA SER A 39 -33.62 -11.89 10.86
C SER A 39 -33.32 -10.39 10.79
N GLU A 40 -34.38 -9.61 10.72
CA GLU A 40 -34.37 -8.15 10.77
C GLU A 40 -33.70 -7.65 12.05
N PRO A 41 -32.83 -6.62 12.01
CA PRO A 41 -32.42 -5.94 13.22
C PRO A 41 -33.51 -4.95 13.63
N SER A 42 -34.33 -5.36 14.60
CA SER A 42 -35.16 -4.48 15.40
C SER A 42 -34.31 -3.39 16.05
N LEU A 43 -34.51 -2.15 15.62
CA LEU A 43 -33.94 -0.95 16.25
C LEU A 43 -34.70 -0.65 17.55
N GLU A 44 -34.24 -1.23 18.65
CA GLU A 44 -34.57 -0.77 19.99
C GLU A 44 -33.29 -0.36 20.72
N SER A 45 -33.34 0.84 21.33
CA SER A 45 -32.31 1.52 22.14
C SER A 45 -31.33 2.44 21.39
N LEU A 46 -31.73 3.72 21.25
CA LEU A 46 -31.04 4.84 21.93
C LEU A 46 -31.82 6.15 21.69
N SER A 47 -32.83 6.39 22.55
CA SER A 47 -33.49 7.69 22.65
C SER A 47 -32.54 8.70 23.29
N GLN A 48 -31.69 9.33 22.48
CA GLN A 48 -30.95 10.52 22.88
C GLN A 48 -31.59 11.73 22.20
N SER A 49 -32.64 12.26 22.83
CA SER A 49 -33.25 13.53 22.47
C SER A 49 -32.25 14.65 22.74
N THR A 50 -31.45 14.99 21.72
CA THR A 50 -30.86 16.32 21.62
C THR A 50 -31.70 17.07 20.59
N GLN A 51 -32.41 18.08 21.07
CA GLN A 51 -33.17 19.01 20.23
C GLN A 51 -32.20 19.74 19.30
N THR A 52 -31.99 19.18 18.11
CA THR A 52 -31.34 19.88 17.00
C THR A 52 -32.37 19.96 15.90
N ALA A 53 -32.64 21.18 15.43
CA ALA A 53 -33.58 21.46 14.34
C ALA A 53 -33.38 20.45 13.19
N PRO A 54 -34.48 19.93 12.60
CA PRO A 54 -34.37 18.92 11.55
C PRO A 54 -33.46 19.47 10.44
N LEU A 55 -32.37 18.76 10.16
CA LEU A 55 -31.49 19.11 9.05
C LEU A 55 -32.36 19.17 7.78
N PRO A 56 -32.26 20.23 6.97
CA PRO A 56 -33.04 20.32 5.75
C PRO A 56 -32.72 19.11 4.88
N LEU A 57 -33.76 18.34 4.55
CA LEU A 57 -33.66 17.16 3.68
C LEU A 57 -32.97 17.58 2.37
N GLY A 58 -31.96 16.80 1.95
CA GLY A 58 -31.20 17.06 0.72
C GLY A 58 -29.82 17.68 0.91
N THR A 59 -29.31 17.78 2.15
CA THR A 59 -27.95 18.28 2.40
C THR A 59 -26.93 17.14 2.39
N LEU A 60 -25.99 17.16 1.44
CA LEU A 60 -24.82 16.28 1.45
C LEU A 60 -23.84 16.74 2.53
N LEU A 61 -23.39 15.83 3.38
CA LEU A 61 -22.49 16.10 4.49
C LEU A 61 -21.13 15.43 4.23
N ASP A 62 -20.05 16.05 4.70
CA ASP A 62 -18.71 15.45 4.71
C ASP A 62 -18.54 14.45 5.87
N SER A 63 -17.36 13.83 5.98
CA SER A 63 -17.05 12.86 7.05
C SER A 63 -17.08 13.46 8.46
N GLU A 64 -17.04 14.79 8.57
CA GLU A 64 -17.09 15.54 9.82
C GLU A 64 -18.50 16.09 10.10
N GLY A 65 -19.50 15.73 9.28
CA GLY A 65 -20.88 16.18 9.41
C GLY A 65 -21.11 17.63 8.99
N LYS A 66 -20.22 18.23 8.17
CA LYS A 66 -20.39 19.58 7.63
C LYS A 66 -21.02 19.55 6.25
N PRO A 67 -21.90 20.50 5.91
CA PRO A 67 -22.57 20.53 4.62
C PRO A 67 -21.59 20.81 3.47
N ILE A 68 -21.65 19.99 2.43
CA ILE A 68 -20.90 20.15 1.19
C ILE A 68 -21.71 21.08 0.27
N ASN A 69 -21.10 22.21 -0.13
CA ASN A 69 -21.71 23.12 -1.10
C ASN A 69 -21.52 22.54 -2.51
N LEU A 70 -22.59 22.02 -3.10
CA LEU A 70 -22.60 21.65 -4.51
C LEU A 70 -22.81 22.92 -5.35
N PRO A 71 -22.03 23.12 -6.43
CA PRO A 71 -22.32 24.20 -7.36
C PRO A 71 -23.70 23.96 -7.98
N ASN A 72 -24.59 24.96 -7.90
CA ASN A 72 -25.94 24.90 -8.50
C ASN A 72 -25.94 24.92 -10.04
N GLN A 73 -24.76 24.94 -10.66
CA GLN A 73 -24.60 25.02 -12.10
C GLN A 73 -23.88 23.78 -12.60
N GLU A 74 -24.57 22.99 -13.41
CA GLU A 74 -23.99 21.90 -14.21
C GLU A 74 -22.92 22.50 -15.13
N GLN A 75 -21.64 22.26 -14.82
CA GLN A 75 -20.53 22.67 -15.67
C GLN A 75 -20.23 21.56 -16.68
N SER A 76 -20.19 21.92 -17.96
CA SER A 76 -19.72 21.02 -19.01
C SER A 76 -18.32 20.50 -18.67
N SER A 77 -18.08 19.19 -18.79
CA SER A 77 -16.80 18.57 -18.45
C SER A 77 -15.62 19.08 -19.28
N PHE A 78 -15.89 19.81 -20.37
CA PHE A 78 -14.89 20.43 -21.22
C PHE A 78 -14.51 21.86 -20.82
N GLU A 79 -15.25 22.50 -19.91
CA GLU A 79 -15.03 23.89 -19.48
C GLU A 79 -14.47 23.97 -18.05
N TYR A 80 -13.42 23.19 -17.78
CA TYR A 80 -12.72 23.28 -16.50
C TYR A 80 -11.93 24.59 -16.41
N SER A 81 -12.37 25.50 -15.53
CA SER A 81 -11.58 26.65 -15.09
C SER A 81 -10.99 26.37 -13.72
N ALA A 82 -9.66 26.37 -13.62
CA ALA A 82 -9.00 26.16 -12.34
C ALA A 82 -9.39 27.28 -11.34
N PRO A 83 -9.73 26.96 -10.08
CA PRO A 83 -10.04 27.97 -9.09
C PRO A 83 -8.86 28.92 -8.91
N THR A 84 -9.14 30.22 -8.99
CA THR A 84 -8.13 31.27 -8.75
C THR A 84 -7.85 31.32 -7.25
N LEU A 85 -6.75 30.70 -6.84
CA LEU A 85 -6.25 30.83 -5.48
C LEU A 85 -5.68 32.24 -5.32
N THR A 86 -6.38 33.11 -4.59
CA THR A 86 -5.80 34.36 -4.12
C THR A 86 -4.62 34.02 -3.19
N PRO A 87 -3.39 34.46 -3.50
CA PRO A 87 -2.26 34.21 -2.62
C PRO A 87 -2.44 34.97 -1.31
N THR A 88 -2.86 34.27 -0.25
CA THR A 88 -2.75 34.78 1.12
C THR A 88 -1.27 34.75 1.49
N GLU A 89 -0.66 35.94 1.44
CA GLU A 89 0.66 36.34 1.93
C GLU A 89 1.88 35.45 1.61
N PRO A 90 3.01 36.04 1.17
CA PRO A 90 4.25 35.31 1.00
C PRO A 90 4.81 34.90 2.38
N SER A 91 4.48 33.69 2.82
CA SER A 91 5.25 33.01 3.86
C SER A 91 6.71 32.98 3.41
N LYS A 92 7.58 33.69 4.15
CA LYS A 92 9.03 33.67 3.99
C LYS A 92 9.53 32.24 4.16
N THR A 93 9.48 31.49 3.06
CA THR A 93 10.20 30.23 2.94
C THR A 93 11.61 30.61 2.56
N THR A 94 12.48 30.51 3.56
CA THR A 94 13.93 30.58 3.43
C THR A 94 14.33 29.68 2.27
N LYS A 95 14.73 30.32 1.16
CA LYS A 95 15.29 29.69 -0.02
C LYS A 95 16.56 28.96 0.42
N SER A 96 16.44 27.69 0.78
CA SER A 96 17.59 26.80 0.95
C SER A 96 18.11 26.47 -0.45
N THR A 97 18.86 27.40 -1.02
CA THR A 97 19.78 27.12 -2.13
C THR A 97 20.91 26.26 -1.61
N ASN A 98 20.67 24.96 -1.51
CA ASN A 98 21.74 23.96 -1.52
C ASN A 98 21.79 23.29 -2.89
N ALA A 99 21.94 24.13 -3.92
CA ALA A 99 22.46 23.72 -5.22
C ALA A 99 23.92 24.16 -5.30
N THR A 100 24.75 23.65 -4.40
CA THR A 100 26.19 23.59 -4.64
C THR A 100 26.46 22.19 -5.15
N GLN A 101 26.40 22.06 -6.46
CA GLN A 101 26.91 20.94 -7.22
C GLN A 101 28.41 20.83 -6.92
N SER A 102 28.74 20.08 -5.87
CA SER A 102 30.11 19.68 -5.58
C SER A 102 30.50 18.66 -6.63
N THR A 103 31.16 19.11 -7.68
CA THR A 103 31.93 18.27 -8.60
C THR A 103 33.17 17.75 -7.87
N LYS A 104 32.97 16.90 -6.87
CA LYS A 104 33.98 15.94 -6.45
C LYS A 104 33.58 14.63 -7.09
N ALA A 105 34.13 14.38 -8.27
CA ALA A 105 34.12 13.07 -8.89
C ALA A 105 34.96 12.12 -8.02
N THR A 106 34.43 11.73 -6.87
CA THR A 106 34.76 10.46 -6.24
C THR A 106 34.49 9.45 -7.34
N LYS A 107 35.53 8.74 -7.80
CA LYS A 107 35.42 7.71 -8.85
C LYS A 107 34.37 6.72 -8.39
N SER A 108 33.10 6.97 -8.73
CA SER A 108 32.00 6.09 -8.39
C SER A 108 32.28 4.84 -9.20
N LYS A 109 32.64 3.79 -8.47
CA LYS A 109 32.92 2.49 -9.05
C LYS A 109 31.67 2.18 -9.88
N LYS A 110 31.83 2.07 -11.21
CA LYS A 110 30.71 1.81 -12.12
C LYS A 110 29.98 0.59 -11.56
N LEU A 111 28.81 0.81 -10.97
CA LEU A 111 28.02 -0.25 -10.40
C LEU A 111 27.74 -1.25 -11.52
N SER A 112 27.79 -2.55 -11.21
CA SER A 112 27.40 -3.57 -12.17
C SER A 112 25.97 -3.28 -12.66
N ARG A 113 25.63 -3.61 -13.91
CA ARG A 113 24.29 -3.36 -14.47
C ARG A 113 23.19 -3.88 -13.53
N LYS A 114 23.40 -5.04 -12.90
CA LYS A 114 22.48 -5.61 -11.91
C LYS A 114 22.35 -4.76 -10.64
N GLN A 115 23.45 -4.16 -10.19
CA GLN A 115 23.45 -3.25 -9.03
C GLN A 115 22.78 -1.92 -9.38
N GLN A 116 22.98 -1.39 -10.60
CA GLN A 116 22.29 -0.18 -11.06
C GLN A 116 20.78 -0.39 -11.11
N LEU A 117 20.33 -1.54 -11.63
CA LEU A 117 18.91 -1.88 -11.68
C LEU A 117 18.27 -2.06 -10.29
N ALA A 118 19.04 -2.57 -9.32
CA ALA A 118 18.57 -2.71 -7.94
C ALA A 118 18.67 -1.41 -7.14
N SER A 119 19.57 -0.50 -7.53
CA SER A 119 19.71 0.80 -6.89
C SER A 119 18.55 1.72 -7.26
N ARG A 120 18.21 2.60 -6.31
CA ARG A 120 17.23 3.68 -6.48
C ARG A 120 17.90 5.06 -6.62
N GLU A 121 19.23 5.09 -6.76
CA GLU A 121 20.04 6.32 -6.92
C GLU A 121 19.66 7.08 -8.21
N HIS A 122 19.31 6.34 -9.25
CA HIS A 122 18.84 6.87 -10.52
C HIS A 122 17.48 6.26 -10.83
N VAL A 123 16.54 7.08 -11.28
CA VAL A 123 15.19 6.67 -11.66
C VAL A 123 15.02 6.96 -13.15
N ALA A 124 14.64 5.93 -13.91
CA ALA A 124 14.33 6.05 -15.32
C ALA A 124 13.22 7.09 -15.57
N ASN A 125 13.21 7.68 -16.77
CA ASN A 125 12.24 8.73 -17.12
C ASN A 125 10.87 8.16 -17.51
N ASP A 126 10.25 7.44 -16.59
CA ASP A 126 8.92 6.84 -16.76
C ASP A 126 8.04 7.18 -15.54
N PRO A 127 6.76 7.53 -15.74
CA PRO A 127 5.86 7.88 -14.63
C PRO A 127 5.64 6.74 -13.63
N ASN A 128 5.62 5.49 -14.09
CA ASN A 128 5.44 4.33 -13.20
C ASN A 128 6.66 4.14 -12.30
N CYS A 129 7.87 4.28 -12.85
CA CYS A 129 9.09 4.20 -12.04
C CYS A 129 9.17 5.31 -10.99
N ARG A 130 8.79 6.55 -11.35
CA ARG A 130 8.73 7.67 -10.38
C ARG A 130 7.72 7.43 -9.27
N TRP A 131 6.55 6.89 -9.62
CA TRP A 131 5.53 6.52 -8.63
C TRP A 131 6.03 5.42 -7.70
N LEU A 132 6.67 4.39 -8.25
CA LEU A 132 7.16 3.25 -7.49
C LEU A 132 8.24 3.69 -6.48
N ASP A 133 9.15 4.57 -6.90
CA ASP A 133 10.15 5.18 -6.02
C ASP A 133 9.49 5.89 -4.84
N LYS A 134 8.51 6.76 -5.11
CA LYS A 134 7.79 7.46 -4.03
C LYS A 134 6.98 6.55 -3.13
N ARG A 135 6.39 5.49 -3.67
CA ARG A 135 5.67 4.50 -2.87
C ARG A 135 6.62 3.75 -1.94
N MET A 136 7.80 3.39 -2.42
CA MET A 136 8.83 2.73 -1.63
C MET A 136 9.38 3.63 -0.53
N ASP A 137 9.67 4.90 -0.82
CA ASP A 137 10.04 5.90 0.20
C ASP A 137 9.01 5.96 1.34
N GLN A 138 7.72 5.99 0.98
CA GLN A 138 6.62 6.02 1.95
C GLN A 138 6.57 4.76 2.81
N LEU A 139 6.74 3.58 2.20
CA LEU A 139 6.74 2.31 2.92
C LEU A 139 7.92 2.23 3.88
N GLU A 140 9.12 2.59 3.42
CA GLU A 140 10.34 2.64 4.23
C GLU A 140 10.17 3.59 5.43
N ALA A 141 9.61 4.78 5.21
CA ALA A 141 9.32 5.73 6.29
C ALA A 141 8.28 5.18 7.30
N GLN A 142 7.25 4.49 6.83
CA GLN A 142 6.24 3.87 7.70
C GLN A 142 6.80 2.70 8.53
N LEU A 143 7.75 1.95 7.98
CA LEU A 143 8.45 0.86 8.66
C LEU A 143 9.42 1.38 9.72
N GLY A 144 10.09 2.51 9.47
CA GLY A 144 11.05 3.10 10.42
C GLY A 144 10.40 3.71 11.68
N GLY A 145 9.10 4.04 11.64
CA GLY A 145 8.42 4.79 12.71
C GLY A 145 7.41 4.02 13.56
N LYS A 146 7.14 2.73 13.30
CA LYS A 146 6.04 1.98 13.95
C LYS A 146 6.48 0.64 14.55
N GLN A 147 5.70 0.16 15.52
CA GLN A 147 5.83 -1.17 16.15
C GLN A 147 5.68 -2.29 15.11
N VAL A 148 6.60 -3.27 15.17
CA VAL A 148 6.85 -4.34 14.16
C VAL A 148 5.60 -5.14 13.77
N ASN A 149 4.63 -5.30 14.67
CA ASN A 149 3.44 -6.12 14.43
C ASN A 149 2.39 -5.44 13.54
N ALA A 150 2.36 -4.10 13.48
CA ALA A 150 1.43 -3.35 12.63
C ALA A 150 1.99 -3.05 11.23
N THR A 151 3.22 -3.49 10.95
CA THR A 151 3.97 -3.14 9.73
C THR A 151 4.20 -4.33 8.78
N THR A 152 3.64 -5.51 9.09
CA THR A 152 3.85 -6.74 8.29
C THR A 152 3.40 -6.58 6.85
N HIS A 153 2.19 -6.05 6.63
CA HIS A 153 1.67 -5.79 5.29
C HIS A 153 2.51 -4.77 4.51
N GLN A 154 3.04 -3.75 5.18
CA GLN A 154 3.91 -2.73 4.57
C GLN A 154 5.26 -3.34 4.18
N ALA A 155 5.81 -4.24 5.00
CA ALA A 155 7.03 -4.97 4.67
C ALA A 155 6.84 -5.89 3.45
N ASP A 156 5.70 -6.60 3.40
CA ASP A 156 5.35 -7.45 2.27
C ASP A 156 5.17 -6.63 1.00
N GLU A 157 4.46 -5.50 1.08
CA GLU A 157 4.30 -4.57 -0.04
C GLU A 157 5.66 -4.04 -0.51
N LEU A 158 6.52 -3.59 0.40
CA LEU A 158 7.86 -3.10 0.07
C LEU A 158 8.65 -4.18 -0.67
N SER A 159 8.64 -5.42 -0.18
CA SER A 159 9.35 -6.52 -0.81
C SER A 159 8.83 -6.81 -2.23
N ALA A 160 7.52 -6.73 -2.44
CA ALA A 160 6.90 -6.94 -3.74
C ALA A 160 7.22 -5.80 -4.72
N ARG A 161 7.12 -4.56 -4.26
CA ARG A 161 7.45 -3.36 -5.04
C ARG A 161 8.94 -3.29 -5.37
N GLN A 162 9.83 -3.75 -4.49
CA GLN A 162 11.26 -3.85 -4.81
C GLN A 162 11.55 -4.86 -5.93
N LYS A 163 10.77 -5.94 -6.04
CA LYS A 163 10.86 -6.89 -7.16
C LYS A 163 10.32 -6.28 -8.45
N GLU A 164 9.20 -5.57 -8.37
CA GLU A 164 8.61 -4.82 -9.49
C GLU A 164 9.61 -3.78 -10.05
N TRP A 165 10.30 -3.04 -9.18
CA TRP A 165 11.35 -2.10 -9.56
C TRP A 165 12.43 -2.72 -10.44
N GLN A 166 12.95 -3.88 -10.02
CA GLN A 166 14.01 -4.60 -10.73
C GLN A 166 13.51 -5.18 -12.05
N CYS A 167 12.28 -5.71 -12.06
CA CYS A 167 11.68 -6.30 -13.25
C CYS A 167 11.41 -5.23 -14.33
N LEU A 168 10.89 -4.06 -13.92
CA LEU A 168 10.67 -2.89 -14.79
C LEU A 168 11.95 -2.11 -15.12
N LYS A 169 13.11 -2.53 -14.60
CA LYS A 169 14.42 -1.90 -14.87
C LYS A 169 14.45 -0.40 -14.52
N CYS A 170 13.70 0.00 -13.50
CA CYS A 170 13.51 1.41 -13.14
C CYS A 170 14.80 2.12 -12.68
N GLY A 171 15.83 1.38 -12.25
CA GLY A 171 17.13 1.94 -11.84
C GLY A 171 18.04 2.42 -12.99
N ALA A 172 17.66 2.20 -14.25
CA ALA A 172 18.50 2.57 -15.40
C ALA A 172 17.70 2.93 -16.66
N GLU A 173 17.15 1.94 -17.35
CA GLU A 173 16.58 2.08 -18.70
C GLU A 173 15.08 2.39 -18.67
N GLY A 174 14.37 1.92 -17.64
CA GLY A 174 12.91 1.95 -17.58
C GLY A 174 12.27 0.74 -18.27
N PRO A 175 10.95 0.57 -18.09
CA PRO A 175 10.25 -0.61 -18.56
C PRO A 175 10.08 -0.60 -20.08
N ALA A 176 10.25 -1.77 -20.70
CA ALA A 176 9.80 -1.98 -22.06
C ALA A 176 8.28 -2.21 -22.11
N GLN A 177 7.65 -2.06 -23.28
CA GLN A 177 6.20 -2.26 -23.44
C GLN A 177 5.70 -3.61 -22.88
N ASN A 178 6.46 -4.69 -23.10
CA ASN A 178 6.13 -6.02 -22.60
C ASN A 178 6.42 -6.20 -21.10
N ASP A 179 7.29 -5.37 -20.51
CA ASP A 179 7.64 -5.50 -19.10
C ASP A 179 6.45 -5.08 -18.22
N HIS A 180 5.62 -4.13 -18.67
CA HIS A 180 4.46 -3.68 -17.91
C HIS A 180 3.46 -4.81 -17.59
N SER A 181 3.15 -5.69 -18.55
CA SER A 181 2.21 -6.79 -18.32
C SER A 181 2.79 -7.90 -17.45
N ASN A 182 4.11 -8.10 -17.51
CA ASN A 182 4.80 -9.22 -16.86
C ASN A 182 5.27 -8.88 -15.44
N CYS A 183 5.61 -7.62 -15.20
CA CYS A 183 6.26 -7.17 -13.96
C CYS A 183 5.32 -6.49 -12.98
N GLN A 184 4.08 -6.18 -13.38
CA GLN A 184 3.09 -5.57 -12.49
C GLN A 184 2.74 -6.50 -11.33
N TYR A 185 2.86 -5.98 -10.11
CA TYR A 185 2.48 -6.71 -8.91
C TYR A 185 0.95 -6.90 -8.83
N ARG A 186 0.48 -8.14 -8.75
CA ARG A 186 -0.92 -8.50 -8.53
C ARG A 186 -1.14 -8.81 -7.05
N ARG A 187 -2.20 -8.22 -6.48
CA ARG A 187 -2.64 -8.41 -5.08
C ARG A 187 -3.77 -9.43 -5.02
#